data_AF-A0A4Y2CP42-F1
#
_entry.id   AF-A0A4Y2CP42-F1
#
_cell.length_a   1.000
_cell.length_b   1.000
_cell.length_c   1.000
_cell.angle_alpha   90.00
_cell.angle_beta   90.00
_cell.angle_gamma   90.00
#
_symmetry.space_group_name_H-M   'P 1'
#
loop_
_entity.id
_entity.type
_entity.pdbx_description
1 polymer ?
#
loop_
_entity_poly.entity_id
_entity_poly.type
_entity_poly.pdbx_seq_one_letter_code
_entity_poly.pdbx_strand_id
1 'polypeptide(L)'
;MVDLRPSRLCHLISEVARLFYKLLTVVGGLHFFEFQLHRSKFLCHLAAIDSKMSMEVDEATPKNVLATPGTTGSVTISLHPLVIMNISEHWTRVKSQEGTPQPVIGALIGKQQGRNIEIMNSFELVFDRIEGDIVIDKDYYTTKEQQFKQVFSDLDLIGWYTTGDAVNESDIKVHKQICEIYESPVFLKLNPVGRHTELPVSVYESVIDLVSGEATMLFVELVYTLATEEAERIGLDHMARMSTNESGESSLGML
;
A
#
# COMPACT_ATOMS: atom_id res chain seq x y z
N MET A 1 20.38 0.41 27.72
CA MET A 1 20.09 -0.57 26.66
C MET A 1 18.97 -1.46 27.18
N VAL A 2 17.72 -1.05 26.98
CA VAL A 2 16.53 -1.74 27.51
C VAL A 2 15.93 -2.53 26.37
N ASP A 3 16.13 -3.84 26.43
CA ASP A 3 15.67 -4.84 25.48
C ASP A 3 14.14 -5.01 25.64
N LEU A 4 13.35 -4.42 24.73
CA LEU A 4 11.90 -4.57 24.71
C LEU A 4 11.53 -5.61 23.66
N ARG A 5 10.91 -6.70 24.13
CA ARG A 5 10.54 -7.88 23.33
C ARG A 5 9.70 -7.47 22.10
N PRO A 6 9.92 -8.10 20.93
CA PRO A 6 9.22 -7.82 19.66
C PRO A 6 7.69 -7.73 19.77
N SER A 7 7.10 -8.48 20.69
CA SER A 7 5.65 -8.53 20.92
C SER A 7 5.04 -7.21 21.41
N ARG A 8 5.79 -6.37 22.15
CA ARG A 8 5.26 -5.08 22.64
C ARG A 8 5.24 -4.00 21.56
N LEU A 9 6.22 -4.01 20.67
CA LEU A 9 6.29 -3.05 19.56
C LEU A 9 5.20 -3.33 18.52
N CYS A 10 4.98 -4.60 18.16
CA CYS A 10 3.86 -5.00 17.30
C CYS A 10 2.50 -4.63 17.90
N HIS A 11 2.30 -4.84 19.21
CA HIS A 11 1.07 -4.46 19.90
C HIS A 11 0.87 -2.94 19.87
N LEU A 12 1.91 -2.16 20.17
CA LEU A 12 1.85 -0.70 20.18
C LEU A 12 1.55 -0.13 18.79
N ILE A 13 2.19 -0.65 17.74
CA ILE A 13 1.94 -0.22 16.35
C ILE A 13 0.53 -0.61 15.89
N SER A 14 0.05 -1.82 16.26
CA SER A 14 -1.33 -2.23 16.00
C SER A 14 -2.34 -1.32 16.73
N GLU A 15 -2.05 -0.92 17.97
CA GLU A 15 -2.87 0.03 18.74
C GLU A 15 -2.86 1.42 18.12
N VAL A 16 -1.69 1.96 17.77
CA VAL A 16 -1.54 3.27 17.12
C VAL A 16 -2.27 3.29 15.79
N ALA A 17 -2.09 2.26 14.96
CA ALA A 17 -2.82 2.15 13.70
C ALA A 17 -4.33 2.12 13.97
N ARG A 18 -4.80 1.22 14.85
CA ARG A 18 -6.23 1.08 15.21
C ARG A 18 -6.83 2.39 15.76
N LEU A 19 -6.05 3.15 16.52
CA LEU A 19 -6.48 4.38 17.16
C LEU A 19 -6.43 5.59 16.22
N PHE A 20 -5.42 5.68 15.34
CA PHE A 20 -5.39 6.62 14.22
C PHE A 20 -6.62 6.42 13.33
N TYR A 21 -6.99 5.17 13.02
CA TYR A 21 -8.22 4.84 12.30
C TYR A 21 -9.50 5.28 13.03
N LYS A 22 -9.55 5.14 14.36
CA LYS A 22 -10.71 5.54 15.17
C LYS A 22 -10.86 7.06 15.22
N LEU A 23 -9.74 7.78 15.36
CA LEU A 23 -9.70 9.25 15.38
C LEU A 23 -10.11 9.84 14.01
N LEU A 24 -9.60 9.29 12.90
CA LEU A 24 -9.99 9.70 11.55
C LEU A 24 -11.47 9.43 11.24
N THR A 25 -12.05 8.35 11.77
CA THR A 25 -13.48 8.06 11.61
C THR A 25 -14.38 9.04 12.36
N VAL A 26 -13.91 9.57 13.50
CA VAL A 26 -14.66 10.53 14.34
C VAL A 26 -14.49 11.96 13.85
N VAL A 27 -13.30 12.33 13.37
CA VAL A 27 -12.99 13.70 12.90
C VAL A 27 -13.49 13.96 11.47
N GLY A 28 -13.65 12.93 10.64
CA GLY A 28 -14.19 13.05 9.27
C GLY A 28 -15.68 13.49 9.16
N GLY A 29 -16.33 13.79 10.28
CA GLY A 29 -17.73 14.23 10.34
C GLY A 29 -17.96 15.74 10.35
N LEU A 30 -16.97 16.58 10.67
CA LEU A 30 -17.16 18.03 10.72
C LEU A 30 -15.91 18.80 10.28
N HIS A 31 -16.12 19.65 9.26
CA HIS A 31 -15.26 20.75 8.81
C HIS A 31 -13.92 20.40 8.15
N PHE A 32 -13.93 20.29 6.82
CA PHE A 32 -12.88 20.91 5.98
C PHE A 32 -13.44 21.22 4.58
N PHE A 33 -14.13 22.36 4.49
CA PHE A 33 -14.56 22.99 3.24
C PHE A 33 -13.43 23.89 2.73
N GLU A 34 -13.27 23.95 1.40
CA GLU A 34 -12.36 24.79 0.60
C GLU A 34 -10.85 24.47 0.64
N PHE A 35 -10.34 23.80 -0.41
CA PHE A 35 -9.49 24.48 -1.41
C PHE A 35 -9.22 23.58 -2.64
N GLN A 36 -9.30 24.20 -3.82
CA GLN A 36 -8.78 23.80 -5.15
C GLN A 36 -9.53 22.74 -5.96
N LEU A 37 -10.72 23.15 -6.38
CA LEU A 37 -11.34 22.76 -7.65
C LEU A 37 -10.77 23.63 -8.79
N HIS A 38 -9.74 23.18 -9.52
CA HIS A 38 -9.52 23.67 -10.90
C HIS A 38 -8.56 22.78 -11.70
N ARG A 39 -9.10 21.89 -12.53
CA ARG A 39 -8.75 21.75 -13.97
C ARG A 39 -9.48 20.55 -14.59
N SER A 40 -10.67 20.86 -15.09
CA SER A 40 -11.39 20.01 -16.03
C SER A 40 -10.79 20.15 -17.42
N LYS A 41 -10.52 19.00 -18.05
CA LYS A 41 -10.76 18.64 -19.46
C LYS A 41 -10.29 19.65 -20.53
N PHE A 42 -9.37 19.23 -21.41
CA PHE A 42 -9.56 19.23 -22.86
C PHE A 42 -8.37 18.59 -23.61
N LEU A 43 -8.70 17.86 -24.69
CA LEU A 43 -7.85 17.21 -25.71
C LEU A 43 -7.08 15.93 -25.32
N CYS A 44 -7.59 14.79 -25.78
CA CYS A 44 -6.90 14.02 -26.82
C CYS A 44 -7.93 13.16 -27.58
N HIS A 45 -8.07 13.46 -28.87
CA HIS A 45 -8.88 12.73 -29.84
C HIS A 45 -7.90 12.18 -30.89
N LEU A 46 -8.16 10.95 -31.34
CA LEU A 46 -7.45 10.16 -32.37
C LEU A 46 -6.04 9.68 -32.01
N ALA A 47 -5.89 8.36 -31.83
CA ALA A 47 -5.71 7.47 -32.99
C ALA A 47 -6.00 6.01 -32.59
N ALA A 48 -7.00 5.44 -33.24
CA ALA A 48 -7.11 3.99 -33.41
C ALA A 48 -6.09 3.54 -34.47
N ILE A 49 -5.53 2.34 -34.33
CA ILE A 49 -5.45 1.33 -35.41
C ILE A 49 -5.26 -0.06 -34.77
N ASP A 50 -6.05 -0.95 -35.34
CA ASP A 50 -6.42 -2.33 -35.07
C ASP A 50 -5.26 -3.34 -35.12
N SER A 51 -5.23 -4.29 -34.18
CA SER A 51 -4.72 -5.63 -34.46
C SER A 51 -5.45 -6.69 -33.62
N LYS A 52 -6.56 -7.13 -34.19
CA LYS A 52 -7.33 -8.35 -33.95
C LYS A 52 -6.46 -9.61 -33.76
N MET A 53 -6.60 -10.30 -32.61
CA MET A 53 -6.32 -11.74 -32.51
C MET A 53 -7.23 -12.41 -31.45
N SER A 54 -8.10 -13.28 -31.97
CA SER A 54 -8.88 -14.37 -31.36
C SER A 54 -9.33 -14.29 -29.88
N MET A 55 -10.65 -14.22 -29.71
CA MET A 55 -11.37 -14.63 -28.50
C MET A 55 -11.20 -16.13 -28.25
N GLU A 56 -10.61 -16.49 -27.11
CA GLU A 56 -10.96 -17.71 -26.40
C GLU A 56 -11.81 -17.31 -25.20
N VAL A 57 -13.03 -17.85 -25.13
CA VAL A 57 -13.93 -17.67 -23.99
C VAL A 57 -13.46 -18.64 -22.91
N ASP A 58 -12.55 -18.17 -22.06
CA ASP A 58 -12.06 -18.93 -20.92
C ASP A 58 -13.13 -18.86 -19.81
N GLU A 59 -13.73 -20.00 -19.51
CA GLU A 59 -14.69 -20.18 -18.43
C GLU A 59 -14.00 -19.78 -17.12
N ALA A 60 -14.46 -18.70 -16.49
CA ALA A 60 -13.81 -18.06 -15.34
C ALA A 60 -13.85 -18.95 -14.09
N THR A 61 -12.97 -19.94 -14.05
CA THR A 61 -12.44 -20.49 -12.81
C THR A 61 -11.61 -19.40 -12.14
N PRO A 62 -11.72 -19.18 -10.82
CA PRO A 62 -10.92 -18.16 -10.15
C PRO A 62 -9.45 -18.54 -10.33
N LYS A 63 -8.71 -17.78 -11.17
CA LYS A 63 -7.29 -18.04 -11.37
C LYS A 63 -6.59 -17.75 -10.06
N ASN A 64 -6.03 -18.79 -9.46
CA ASN A 64 -5.27 -18.65 -8.22
C ASN A 64 -4.02 -17.80 -8.53
N VAL A 65 -3.95 -16.60 -7.96
CA VAL A 65 -2.81 -15.69 -8.14
C VAL A 65 -1.72 -15.88 -7.07
N LEU A 66 -1.93 -16.79 -6.11
CA LEU A 66 -0.94 -17.15 -5.10
C LEU A 66 -0.16 -18.40 -5.52
N ALA A 67 1.13 -18.40 -5.23
CA ALA A 67 1.98 -19.58 -5.41
C ALA A 67 1.54 -20.72 -4.48
N THR A 68 1.96 -21.94 -4.83
CA THR A 68 1.66 -23.14 -4.05
C THR A 68 2.08 -22.99 -2.59
N PRO A 69 1.23 -23.39 -1.62
CA PRO A 69 1.60 -23.38 -0.21
C PRO A 69 2.90 -24.17 0.03
N GLY A 70 3.95 -23.48 0.49
CA GLY A 70 5.29 -24.05 0.69
C GLY A 70 6.39 -23.38 -0.13
N THR A 71 6.06 -22.59 -1.15
CA THR A 71 7.02 -21.67 -1.76
C THR A 71 7.44 -20.63 -0.71
N THR A 72 8.75 -20.50 -0.50
CA THR A 72 9.30 -19.59 0.51
C THR A 72 9.87 -18.35 -0.14
N GLY A 73 9.68 -17.21 0.53
CA GLY A 73 10.22 -15.93 0.10
C GLY A 73 11.74 -15.95 -0.03
N SER A 74 12.26 -15.28 -1.07
CA SER A 74 13.68 -15.18 -1.35
C SER A 74 14.36 -14.01 -0.61
N VAL A 75 13.58 -13.05 -0.13
CA VAL A 75 14.02 -11.82 0.53
C VAL A 75 13.44 -11.67 1.94
N THR A 76 14.11 -10.87 2.77
CA THR A 76 13.61 -10.47 4.08
C THR A 76 13.20 -9.01 4.05
N ILE A 77 12.05 -8.69 4.67
CA ILE A 77 11.46 -7.36 4.65
C ILE A 77 11.57 -6.70 6.03
N SER A 78 12.07 -5.47 6.06
CA SER A 78 11.98 -4.55 7.19
C SER A 78 11.03 -3.42 6.80
N LEU A 79 9.90 -3.30 7.49
CA LEU A 79 8.84 -2.36 7.16
C LEU A 79 8.77 -1.25 8.22
N HIS A 80 8.92 0.00 7.79
CA HIS A 80 8.76 1.16 8.66
C HIS A 80 7.27 1.48 8.88
N PRO A 81 6.85 1.78 10.12
CA PRO A 81 5.48 2.21 10.42
C PRO A 81 5.02 3.46 9.66
N LEU A 82 5.95 4.34 9.27
CA LEU A 82 5.65 5.50 8.44
C LEU A 82 4.92 5.10 7.14
N VAL A 83 5.36 4.01 6.51
CA VAL A 83 4.76 3.48 5.27
C VAL A 83 3.30 3.11 5.51
N ILE A 84 3.03 2.40 6.61
CA ILE A 84 1.67 1.98 6.98
C ILE A 84 0.79 3.22 7.19
N MET A 85 1.28 4.21 7.94
CA MET A 85 0.56 5.46 8.20
C MET A 85 0.24 6.21 6.91
N ASN A 86 1.20 6.33 5.99
CA ASN A 86 0.99 6.96 4.68
C ASN A 86 -0.11 6.25 3.87
N ILE A 87 -0.11 4.91 3.85
CA ILE A 87 -1.12 4.14 3.11
C ILE A 87 -2.51 4.31 3.74
N SER A 88 -2.59 4.23 5.08
CA SER A 88 -3.82 4.45 5.84
C SER A 88 -4.40 5.84 5.61
N GLU A 89 -3.54 6.86 5.62
CA GLU A 89 -3.91 8.25 5.37
C GLU A 89 -4.38 8.44 3.92
N HIS A 90 -3.62 7.95 2.93
CA HIS A 90 -3.98 8.01 1.51
C HIS A 90 -5.37 7.41 1.26
N TRP A 91 -5.62 6.20 1.78
CA TRP A 91 -6.93 5.54 1.63
C TRP A 91 -8.05 6.32 2.30
N THR A 92 -7.83 6.82 3.52
CA THR A 92 -8.87 7.53 4.26
C THR A 92 -9.21 8.87 3.60
N ARG A 93 -8.21 9.57 3.08
CA ARG A 93 -8.42 10.83 2.35
C ARG A 93 -9.20 10.61 1.07
N VAL A 94 -8.82 9.61 0.25
CA VAL A 94 -9.54 9.28 -1.00
C VAL A 94 -10.97 8.85 -0.70
N LYS A 95 -11.17 7.98 0.31
CA LYS A 95 -12.51 7.58 0.75
C LYS A 95 -13.37 8.78 1.16
N SER A 96 -12.77 9.76 1.85
CA SER A 96 -13.47 10.98 2.26
C SER A 96 -13.83 11.88 1.07
N GLN A 97 -12.98 11.96 0.05
CA GLN A 97 -13.20 12.77 -1.14
C GLN A 97 -14.27 12.17 -2.06
N GLU A 98 -14.21 10.86 -2.28
CA GLU A 98 -15.10 10.14 -3.21
C GLU A 98 -16.41 9.67 -2.54
N GLY A 99 -16.49 9.75 -1.21
CA GLY A 99 -17.64 9.27 -0.41
C GLY A 99 -17.81 7.75 -0.40
N THR A 100 -16.96 7.01 -1.12
CA THR A 100 -16.99 5.55 -1.22
C THR A 100 -15.57 4.98 -1.08
N PRO A 101 -15.41 3.77 -0.51
CA PRO A 101 -14.11 3.10 -0.47
C PRO A 101 -13.59 2.84 -1.89
N GLN A 102 -12.40 3.34 -2.21
CA GLN A 102 -11.69 3.07 -3.45
C GLN A 102 -10.32 2.47 -3.14
N PRO A 103 -9.80 1.55 -3.97
CA PRO A 103 -8.40 1.14 -3.88
C PRO A 103 -7.51 2.35 -4.18
N VAL A 104 -6.48 2.51 -3.36
CA VAL A 104 -5.41 3.50 -3.58
C VAL A 104 -4.13 2.79 -3.98
N ILE A 105 -3.31 3.41 -4.83
CA ILE A 105 -2.06 2.84 -5.30
C ILE A 105 -0.92 3.81 -5.05
N GLY A 106 0.24 3.28 -4.68
CA GLY A 106 1.45 4.08 -4.59
C GLY A 106 2.73 3.26 -4.71
N ALA A 107 3.85 3.97 -4.82
CA ALA A 107 5.19 3.43 -4.82
C ALA A 107 5.74 3.29 -3.40
N LEU A 108 6.57 2.27 -3.21
CA LEU A 108 7.35 2.04 -2.00
C LEU A 108 8.80 2.38 -2.30
N ILE A 109 9.43 3.16 -1.41
CA ILE A 109 10.83 3.52 -1.53
C ILE A 109 11.62 3.13 -0.28
N GLY A 110 12.88 2.82 -0.48
CA GLY A 110 13.74 2.38 0.60
C GLY A 110 15.10 1.92 0.12
N LYS A 111 15.69 0.97 0.85
CA LYS A 111 17.05 0.48 0.60
C LYS A 111 17.05 -1.03 0.44
N GLN A 112 17.92 -1.51 -0.44
CA GLN A 112 18.16 -2.93 -0.61
C GLN A 112 19.63 -3.25 -0.35
N GLN A 113 19.89 -4.18 0.57
CA GLN A 113 21.23 -4.70 0.88
C GLN A 113 21.22 -6.21 0.71
N GLY A 114 21.61 -6.67 -0.49
CA GLY A 114 21.52 -8.07 -0.87
C GLY A 114 20.06 -8.54 -0.89
N ARG A 115 19.72 -9.45 0.04
CA ARG A 115 18.36 -10.00 0.20
C ARG A 115 17.53 -9.31 1.29
N ASN A 116 18.08 -8.28 1.92
CA ASN A 116 17.37 -7.52 2.95
C ASN A 116 16.84 -6.24 2.31
N ILE A 117 15.52 -6.10 2.29
CA ILE A 117 14.82 -4.93 1.76
C ILE A 117 14.24 -4.17 2.93
N GLU A 118 14.61 -2.91 3.04
CA GLU A 118 14.11 -1.98 4.05
C GLU A 118 13.17 -0.98 3.39
N ILE A 119 11.87 -1.12 3.66
CA ILE A 119 10.81 -0.25 3.17
C ILE A 119 10.66 0.92 4.14
N MET A 120 11.13 2.10 3.74
CA MET A 120 11.29 3.25 4.63
C MET A 120 10.18 4.30 4.44
N ASN A 121 9.75 4.53 3.20
CA ASN A 121 8.76 5.54 2.90
C ASN A 121 7.93 5.12 1.67
N SER A 122 6.90 5.89 1.37
CA SER A 122 5.99 5.61 0.27
C SER A 122 5.41 6.88 -0.30
N PHE A 123 4.96 6.82 -1.55
CA PHE A 123 4.31 7.94 -2.20
C PHE A 123 3.24 7.49 -3.19
N GLU A 124 2.20 8.31 -3.33
CA GLU A 124 1.02 8.00 -4.12
C GLU A 124 1.29 7.97 -5.62
N LEU A 125 0.61 7.11 -6.36
CA LEU A 125 0.67 7.08 -7.82
C LEU A 125 -0.67 7.53 -8.40
N VAL A 126 -0.59 8.18 -9.56
CA VAL A 126 -1.76 8.50 -10.38
C VAL A 126 -1.98 7.34 -11.35
N PHE A 127 -3.24 6.99 -11.55
CA PHE A 127 -3.64 5.93 -12.46
C PHE A 127 -5.00 6.24 -13.06
N ASP A 128 -5.22 5.71 -14.26
CA ASP A 128 -6.50 5.73 -14.94
C ASP A 128 -7.18 4.36 -14.88
N ARG A 129 -8.51 4.34 -15.04
CA ARG A 129 -9.27 3.11 -15.26
C ARG A 129 -9.72 3.04 -16.70
N ILE A 130 -9.07 2.18 -17.49
CA ILE A 130 -9.35 1.98 -18.92
C ILE A 130 -9.93 0.58 -19.06
N GLU A 131 -11.17 0.48 -19.54
CA GLU A 131 -11.86 -0.81 -19.72
C GLU A 131 -11.95 -1.68 -18.44
N GLY A 132 -11.91 -1.02 -17.27
CA GLY A 132 -11.93 -1.70 -15.96
C GLY A 132 -10.56 -2.06 -15.41
N ASP A 133 -9.51 -1.95 -16.23
CA ASP A 133 -8.13 -2.17 -15.81
C ASP A 133 -7.47 -0.89 -15.32
N ILE A 134 -6.61 -1.03 -14.33
CA ILE A 134 -5.83 0.05 -13.76
C ILE A 134 -4.57 0.26 -14.60
N VAL A 135 -4.36 1.47 -15.09
CA VAL A 135 -3.19 1.86 -15.89
C VAL A 135 -2.42 2.96 -15.16
N ILE A 136 -1.18 2.68 -14.78
CA ILE A 136 -0.32 3.62 -14.04
C ILE A 136 0.16 4.72 -14.98
N ASP A 137 0.05 5.98 -14.54
CA ASP A 137 0.64 7.13 -15.23
C ASP A 137 2.17 7.12 -15.02
N LYS A 138 2.89 6.65 -16.04
CA LYS A 138 4.36 6.53 -16.03
C LYS A 138 5.06 7.90 -16.07
N ASP A 139 4.43 8.91 -16.66
CA ASP A 139 5.01 10.26 -16.74
C ASP A 139 4.92 10.95 -15.37
N TYR A 140 3.78 10.78 -14.69
CA TYR A 140 3.61 11.19 -13.31
C TYR A 140 4.62 10.48 -12.39
N TYR A 141 4.75 9.15 -12.52
CA TYR A 141 5.76 8.38 -11.78
C TYR A 141 7.16 8.97 -11.96
N THR A 142 7.60 9.15 -13.21
CA THR A 142 8.96 9.63 -13.54
C THR A 142 9.22 11.00 -12.93
N THR A 143 8.25 11.91 -13.04
CA THR A 143 8.35 13.26 -12.46
C THR A 143 8.45 13.20 -10.94
N LYS A 144 7.63 12.37 -10.31
CA LYS A 144 7.56 12.27 -8.85
C LYS A 144 8.80 11.58 -8.27
N GLU A 145 9.30 10.54 -8.93
CA GLU A 145 10.56 9.89 -8.56
C GLU A 145 11.71 10.90 -8.56
N GLN A 146 11.84 11.73 -9.60
CA GLN A 146 12.87 12.77 -9.65
C GLN A 146 12.79 13.76 -8.50
N GLN A 147 11.58 14.16 -8.10
CA GLN A 147 11.37 15.04 -6.94
C GLN A 147 11.76 14.36 -5.64
N PHE A 148 11.39 13.09 -5.45
CA PHE A 148 11.77 12.32 -4.27
C PHE A 148 13.28 12.15 -4.18
N LYS A 149 13.95 11.87 -5.29
CA LYS A 149 15.41 11.75 -5.37
C LYS A 149 16.17 13.03 -5.02
N GLN A 150 15.55 14.21 -5.11
CA GLN A 150 16.15 15.47 -4.65
C GLN A 150 16.24 15.56 -3.12
N VAL A 151 15.30 14.93 -2.41
CA VAL A 151 15.22 14.96 -0.94
C VAL A 151 15.82 13.71 -0.32
N PHE A 152 15.59 12.56 -0.96
CA PHE A 152 15.98 11.22 -0.53
C PHE A 152 16.85 10.57 -1.61
N SER A 153 18.05 11.11 -1.83
CA SER A 153 18.94 10.67 -2.91
C SER A 153 19.41 9.21 -2.76
N ASP A 154 19.40 8.69 -1.54
CA ASP A 154 19.85 7.36 -1.16
C ASP A 154 18.73 6.31 -1.08
N LEU A 155 17.49 6.67 -1.40
CA LEU A 155 16.35 5.75 -1.43
C LEU A 155 15.94 5.45 -2.87
N ASP A 156 15.76 4.18 -3.19
CA ASP A 156 15.33 3.70 -4.51
C ASP A 156 13.89 3.20 -4.48
N LEU A 157 13.27 3.11 -5.66
CA LEU A 157 12.04 2.34 -5.83
C LEU A 157 12.32 0.88 -5.48
N ILE A 158 11.52 0.32 -4.58
CA ILE A 158 11.65 -1.09 -4.17
C ILE A 158 10.36 -1.88 -4.39
N GLY A 159 9.25 -1.20 -4.66
CA GLY A 159 7.96 -1.86 -4.75
C GLY A 159 6.79 -0.90 -4.91
N TRP A 160 5.60 -1.43 -4.72
CA TRP A 160 4.36 -0.69 -4.78
C TRP A 160 3.36 -1.23 -3.74
N TYR A 161 2.37 -0.42 -3.43
CA TYR A 161 1.30 -0.80 -2.53
C TYR A 161 -0.08 -0.60 -3.15
N THR A 162 -1.05 -1.37 -2.65
CA THR A 162 -2.47 -1.10 -2.83
C THR A 162 -3.27 -1.38 -1.56
N THR A 163 -4.54 -1.00 -1.55
CA THR A 163 -5.49 -1.38 -0.51
C THR A 163 -6.55 -2.31 -1.02
N GLY A 164 -6.90 -3.34 -0.24
CA GLY A 164 -7.96 -4.26 -0.56
C GLY A 164 -7.98 -5.46 0.38
N ASP A 165 -8.78 -6.46 0.03
CA ASP A 165 -8.87 -7.75 0.69
C ASP A 165 -7.76 -8.71 0.20
N ALA A 166 -8.12 -9.88 -0.33
CA ALA A 166 -7.16 -10.84 -0.87
C ALA A 166 -6.52 -10.33 -2.16
N VAL A 167 -5.32 -10.83 -2.46
CA VAL A 167 -4.67 -10.60 -3.76
C VAL A 167 -5.55 -11.13 -4.90
N ASN A 168 -5.59 -10.41 -6.01
CA ASN A 168 -6.44 -10.72 -7.15
C ASN A 168 -5.74 -10.46 -8.50
N GLU A 169 -6.42 -10.76 -9.60
CA GLU A 169 -5.86 -10.62 -10.95
C GLU A 169 -5.54 -9.17 -11.34
N SER A 170 -6.29 -8.19 -10.82
CA SER A 170 -6.00 -6.77 -11.04
C SER A 170 -4.65 -6.40 -10.45
N ASP A 171 -4.31 -6.96 -9.28
CA ASP A 171 -3.00 -6.75 -8.67
C ASP A 171 -1.87 -7.30 -9.55
N ILE A 172 -2.05 -8.45 -10.22
CA ILE A 172 -1.07 -9.00 -11.18
C ILE A 172 -0.89 -8.07 -12.38
N LYS A 173 -1.99 -7.48 -12.92
CA LYS A 173 -1.91 -6.54 -14.04
C LYS A 173 -1.14 -5.27 -13.68
N VAL A 174 -1.39 -4.72 -12.49
CA VAL A 174 -0.62 -3.56 -11.99
C VAL A 174 0.83 -3.95 -11.73
N HIS A 175 1.07 -5.10 -11.10
CA HIS A 175 2.42 -5.59 -10.80
C HIS A 175 3.27 -5.71 -12.07
N LYS A 176 2.71 -6.26 -13.16
CA LYS A 176 3.38 -6.34 -14.47
C LYS A 176 3.81 -4.97 -15.00
N GLN A 177 2.97 -3.93 -14.86
CA GLN A 177 3.35 -2.57 -15.25
C GLN A 177 4.51 -2.03 -14.42
N ILE A 178 4.56 -2.34 -13.12
CA ILE A 178 5.67 -1.93 -12.25
C ILE A 178 6.94 -2.74 -12.56
N CYS A 179 6.83 -4.00 -12.97
CA CYS A 179 7.97 -4.81 -13.43
C CYS A 179 8.67 -4.22 -14.68
N GLU A 180 7.97 -3.44 -15.49
CA GLU A 180 8.57 -2.71 -16.62
C GLU A 180 9.43 -1.52 -16.16
N ILE A 181 9.23 -1.06 -14.92
CA ILE A 181 9.97 0.06 -14.30
C ILE A 181 11.10 -0.48 -13.41
N TYR A 182 10.85 -1.53 -12.64
CA TYR A 182 11.80 -2.12 -11.69
C TYR A 182 11.73 -3.65 -11.74
N GLU A 183 12.89 -4.31 -11.88
CA GLU A 183 12.96 -5.75 -12.23
C GLU A 183 12.32 -6.69 -11.19
N SER A 184 12.41 -6.35 -9.90
CA SER A 184 11.91 -7.20 -8.80
C SER A 184 11.20 -6.37 -7.73
N PRO A 185 10.00 -5.85 -8.02
CA PRO A 185 9.30 -4.97 -7.10
C PRO A 185 8.59 -5.82 -6.03
N VAL A 186 8.69 -5.38 -4.78
CA VAL A 186 7.87 -5.92 -3.68
C VAL A 186 6.45 -5.37 -3.81
N PHE A 187 5.45 -6.19 -3.50
CA PHE A 187 4.05 -5.78 -3.46
C PHE A 187 3.53 -5.79 -2.03
N LEU A 188 3.01 -4.66 -1.54
CA LEU A 188 2.39 -4.54 -0.23
C LEU A 188 0.88 -4.34 -0.39
N LYS A 189 0.08 -5.17 0.28
CA LYS A 189 -1.37 -5.01 0.35
C LYS A 189 -1.81 -4.73 1.78
N LEU A 190 -2.46 -3.58 1.97
CA LEU A 190 -3.06 -3.19 3.24
C LEU A 190 -4.57 -3.43 3.16
N ASN A 191 -5.15 -4.10 4.17
CA ASN A 191 -6.61 -4.24 4.27
C ASN A 191 -7.18 -3.23 5.28
N PRO A 192 -7.78 -2.11 4.80
CA PRO A 192 -8.32 -1.09 5.70
C PRO A 192 -9.71 -1.46 6.25
N VAL A 193 -10.30 -2.57 5.76
CA VAL A 193 -11.67 -2.99 6.10
C VAL A 193 -11.61 -4.24 7.00
N GLY A 194 -12.40 -4.23 8.07
CA GLY A 194 -12.54 -5.37 8.98
C GLY A 194 -11.92 -5.16 10.35
N ARG A 195 -12.24 -6.06 11.28
CA ARG A 195 -11.64 -6.09 12.62
C ARG A 195 -10.50 -7.09 12.61
N HIS A 196 -9.28 -6.58 12.52
CA HIS A 196 -8.07 -7.40 12.56
C HIS A 196 -7.50 -7.42 13.98
N THR A 197 -7.08 -8.62 14.43
CA THR A 197 -6.34 -8.81 15.69
C THR A 197 -4.87 -8.45 15.53
N GLU A 198 -4.35 -8.61 14.31
CA GLU A 198 -2.99 -8.32 13.91
C GLU A 198 -2.95 -7.15 12.92
N LEU A 199 -1.75 -6.71 12.57
CA LEU A 199 -1.56 -5.64 11.59
C LEU A 199 -2.02 -6.13 10.20
N PRO A 200 -3.00 -5.47 9.54
CA PRO A 200 -3.61 -5.96 8.30
C PRO A 200 -2.76 -5.61 7.07
N VAL A 201 -1.50 -6.01 7.10
CA VAL A 201 -0.52 -5.77 6.04
C VAL A 201 0.09 -7.10 5.64
N SER A 202 -0.03 -7.43 4.36
CA SER A 202 0.67 -8.54 3.73
C SER A 202 1.65 -8.00 2.69
N VAL A 203 2.79 -8.68 2.55
CA VAL A 203 3.85 -8.31 1.63
C VAL A 203 4.16 -9.50 0.74
N TYR A 204 4.42 -9.29 -0.54
CA TYR A 204 4.61 -10.33 -1.53
C TYR A 204 5.81 -10.04 -2.44
N GLU A 205 6.47 -11.08 -2.90
CA GLU A 205 7.28 -11.06 -4.13
C GLU A 205 6.53 -11.80 -5.25
N SER A 206 6.90 -11.55 -6.49
CA SER A 206 6.37 -12.29 -7.63
C SER A 206 7.34 -13.38 -8.09
N VAL A 207 6.77 -14.50 -8.52
CA VAL A 207 7.50 -15.60 -9.17
C VAL A 207 6.78 -15.98 -10.46
N ILE A 208 7.52 -16.51 -11.41
CA ILE A 208 6.95 -17.09 -12.63
C ILE A 208 6.98 -18.61 -12.47
N ASP A 209 5.81 -19.24 -12.52
CA ASP A 209 5.65 -20.69 -12.41
C ASP A 209 4.83 -21.23 -13.58
N LEU A 210 4.97 -22.53 -13.87
CA LEU A 210 4.22 -23.22 -14.92
C LEU A 210 2.91 -23.74 -14.35
N VAL A 211 1.82 -23.02 -14.59
CA VAL A 211 0.47 -23.44 -14.20
C VAL A 211 -0.22 -23.98 -15.44
N SER A 212 -0.60 -25.26 -15.42
CA SER A 212 -1.27 -25.93 -16.56
C SER A 212 -0.51 -25.85 -17.89
N GLY A 213 0.82 -25.73 -17.83
CA GLY A 213 1.69 -25.61 -19.03
C GLY A 213 1.92 -24.17 -19.50
N GLU A 214 1.33 -23.18 -18.84
CA GLU A 214 1.51 -21.75 -19.16
C GLU A 214 2.33 -21.03 -18.10
N ALA A 215 3.27 -20.19 -18.54
CA ALA A 215 4.07 -19.36 -17.65
C ALA A 215 3.19 -18.27 -17.01
N THR A 216 2.90 -18.44 -15.73
CA THR A 216 1.97 -17.61 -14.96
C THR A 216 2.73 -16.91 -13.83
N MET A 217 2.48 -15.60 -13.69
CA MET A 217 3.01 -14.82 -12.57
C MET A 217 2.13 -15.05 -11.34
N LEU A 218 2.76 -15.41 -10.22
CA LEU A 218 2.10 -15.68 -8.94
C LEU A 218 2.77 -14.89 -7.83
N PHE A 219 2.03 -14.61 -6.76
CA PHE A 219 2.53 -13.97 -5.56
C PHE A 219 2.93 -15.00 -4.50
N VAL A 220 4.10 -14.78 -3.90
CA VAL A 220 4.59 -15.51 -2.73
C VAL A 220 4.57 -14.55 -1.55
N GLU A 221 3.84 -14.90 -0.49
CA GLU A 221 3.78 -14.08 0.72
C GLU A 221 5.13 -14.09 1.47
N LEU A 222 5.59 -12.90 1.84
CA LEU A 222 6.85 -12.64 2.52
C LEU A 222 6.60 -12.35 4.00
N VAL A 223 7.49 -12.86 4.83
CA VAL A 223 7.55 -12.46 6.24
C VAL A 223 8.27 -11.11 6.33
N TYR A 224 7.68 -10.18 7.05
CA TYR A 224 8.29 -8.89 7.37
C TYR A 224 8.49 -8.70 8.88
N THR A 225 9.42 -7.82 9.21
CA THR A 225 9.64 -7.30 10.56
C THR A 225 9.39 -5.81 10.57
N LEU A 226 9.02 -5.26 11.72
CA LEU A 226 8.87 -3.81 11.86
C LEU A 226 10.21 -3.20 12.24
N ALA A 227 10.74 -2.36 11.37
CA ALA A 227 11.90 -1.52 11.66
C ALA A 227 11.41 -0.16 12.12
N THR A 228 11.97 0.34 13.22
CA THR A 228 11.62 1.65 13.75
C THR A 228 12.87 2.41 14.10
N GLU A 229 13.00 3.61 13.56
CA GLU A 229 13.99 4.56 14.06
C GLU A 229 13.54 5.15 15.40
N GLU A 230 14.47 5.76 16.14
CA GLU A 230 14.18 6.33 17.45
C GLU A 230 13.09 7.41 17.38
N ALA A 231 13.15 8.27 16.35
CA ALA A 231 12.16 9.31 16.13
C ALA A 231 10.77 8.74 15.84
N GLU A 232 10.68 7.72 14.97
CA GLU A 232 9.42 7.04 14.68
C GLU A 232 8.85 6.39 15.94
N ARG A 233 9.68 5.70 16.72
CA ARG A 233 9.28 5.05 17.97
C ARG A 233 8.68 6.05 18.95
N ILE A 234 9.32 7.20 19.14
CA ILE A 234 8.82 8.27 20.02
C ILE A 234 7.48 8.80 19.50
N GLY A 235 7.36 9.06 18.19
CA GLY A 235 6.13 9.53 17.57
C GLY A 235 4.98 8.53 17.75
N LEU A 236 5.24 7.24 17.53
CA LEU A 236 4.27 6.16 17.69
C LEU A 236 3.82 6.04 19.16
N ASP A 237 4.75 6.06 20.12
CA ASP A 237 4.41 6.01 21.55
C ASP A 237 3.55 7.21 21.97
N HIS A 238 3.84 8.40 21.43
CA HIS A 238 3.02 9.58 21.68
C HIS A 238 1.60 9.43 21.12
N MET A 239 1.44 9.00 19.88
CA MET A 239 0.13 8.77 19.25
C MET A 239 -0.69 7.69 19.98
N ALA A 240 -0.03 6.64 20.48
CA ALA A 240 -0.68 5.58 21.26
C ALA A 240 -1.28 6.13 22.56
N ARG A 241 -0.55 7.00 23.26
CA ARG A 241 -1.00 7.57 24.53
C ARG A 241 -2.14 8.57 24.36
N MET A 242 -2.04 9.45 23.37
CA MET A 242 -3.07 10.48 23.12
C MET A 242 -4.44 9.84 22.86
N SER A 243 -4.43 8.74 22.12
CA SER A 243 -5.65 8.03 21.77
C SER A 243 -6.23 7.18 22.91
N THR A 244 -5.42 6.78 23.90
CA THR A 244 -5.94 6.22 25.17
C THR A 244 -6.55 7.28 26.09
N ASN A 245 -6.03 8.52 26.06
CA ASN A 245 -6.49 9.60 26.95
C ASN A 245 -7.86 10.17 26.56
N GLU A 246 -8.22 10.23 25.27
CA GLU A 246 -9.57 10.65 24.85
C GLU A 246 -10.69 9.72 25.34
N SER A 247 -10.35 8.48 25.73
CA SER A 247 -11.33 7.55 26.32
C SER A 247 -11.58 7.80 27.82
N GLY A 248 -10.84 8.69 28.46
CA GLY A 248 -10.88 8.93 29.92
C GLY A 248 -11.57 10.23 30.36
N GLU A 249 -11.72 11.24 29.50
CA GLU A 249 -12.15 12.59 29.91
C GLU A 249 -13.64 12.92 29.66
N SER A 250 -14.49 11.95 29.31
CA SER A 250 -15.94 12.16 29.11
C SER A 250 -16.80 11.97 30.38
N SER A 251 -16.23 11.76 31.58
CA SER A 251 -17.03 11.37 32.77
C SER A 251 -16.81 12.16 34.06
N LEU A 252 -16.28 13.38 34.01
CA LEU A 252 -16.18 14.28 35.16
C LEU A 252 -16.73 15.67 34.82
N GLY A 253 -18.05 15.81 34.89
CA GLY A 253 -18.72 17.08 34.61
C GLY A 253 -20.22 17.07 34.85
N MET A 254 -20.70 16.44 35.92
CA MET A 254 -22.01 16.76 36.49
C MET A 254 -22.06 16.36 37.96
N LEU A 255 -21.75 17.33 38.83
CA LEU A 255 -22.28 17.45 40.19
C LEU A 255 -22.82 18.86 40.35
#